data_AF-A0A2L2Z7T7-F1
#
_entry.id   AF-A0A2L2Z7T7-F1
#
_cell.length_a   1.000
_cell.length_b   1.000
_cell.length_c   1.000
_cell.angle_alpha   90.00
_cell.angle_beta   90.00
_cell.angle_gamma   90.00
#
_symmetry.space_group_name_H-M   'P 1'
#
loop_
_entity.id
_entity.type
_entity.pdbx_description
1 polymer ?
#
loop_
_entity_poly.entity_id
_entity_poly.type
_entity_poly.pdbx_seq_one_letter_code
_entity_poly.pdbx_strand_id
1 'polypeptide(L)' 'RLSVDYGKKSKLEFSIYPAPLVSSAVVDTYYFILMTLITLDHSDCAFLVDYEAIYDICRRYLDIERPTYT' A
#
# COMPACT_ATOMS: atom_id res chain seq x y z
N ARG A 1 -13.52 -0.61 14.86
CA ARG A 1 -13.94 0.44 15.82
C ARG A 1 -14.25 1.77 15.14
N LEU A 2 -13.36 2.34 14.33
CA LEU A 2 -13.65 3.58 13.56
C LEU A 2 -14.95 3.50 12.75
N SER A 3 -15.25 2.35 12.13
CA SER A 3 -16.51 2.14 11.42
C SER A 3 -17.76 2.16 12.28
N VAL A 4 -17.64 1.81 13.56
CA VAL A 4 -18.74 1.81 14.53
C VAL A 4 -18.93 3.21 15.10
N ASP A 5 -17.82 3.85 15.49
CA ASP A 5 -17.85 5.14 16.18
C ASP A 5 -18.09 6.32 15.23
N TYR A 6 -17.73 6.18 13.95
CA TYR A 6 -17.77 7.25 12.94
C TYR A 6 -18.41 6.80 11.62
N GLY A 7 -19.57 6.14 11.69
CA GLY A 7 -20.25 5.58 10.51
C GLY A 7 -20.64 6.56 9.39
N LYS A 8 -20.70 7.87 9.67
CA LYS A 8 -21.01 8.92 8.66
C LYS A 8 -19.76 9.58 8.06
N LYS A 9 -18.56 9.15 8.45
CA LYS A 9 -17.30 9.74 7.97
C LYS A 9 -16.67 8.83 6.92
N SER A 10 -16.18 9.44 5.85
CA SER A 10 -15.41 8.74 4.83
C SER A 10 -14.10 8.21 5.40
N LYS A 11 -13.78 6.96 5.08
CA LYS A 11 -12.56 6.27 5.48
C LYS A 11 -11.77 5.99 4.22
N LEU A 12 -10.57 6.56 4.18
CA LEU A 12 -9.65 6.41 3.07
C LEU A 12 -8.47 5.57 3.55
N GLU A 13 -8.10 4.59 2.75
CA GLU A 13 -6.93 3.74 3.00
C GLU A 13 -5.85 4.03 1.98
N PHE A 14 -4.60 4.14 2.43
CA PHE A 14 -3.43 4.22 1.56
C PHE A 14 -2.55 3.02 1.88
N SER A 15 -2.51 2.06 0.98
CA SER A 15 -1.92 0.75 1.22
C SER A 15 -0.79 0.54 0.25
N ILE A 16 0.39 0.23 0.76
CA ILE A 16 1.58 -0.03 -0.06
C ILE A 16 1.50 -1.49 -0.50
N TYR A 17 1.46 -1.69 -1.81
CA TYR A 17 1.49 -3.03 -2.38
C TYR A 17 2.92 -3.58 -2.30
N PRO A 18 3.11 -4.79 -1.74
CA PRO A 18 4.44 -5.38 -1.62
C PRO A 18 4.96 -5.80 -2.99
N ALA A 19 6.06 -5.17 -3.41
CA ALA A 19 6.78 -5.55 -4.63
C ALA A 19 7.82 -6.64 -4.31
N PRO A 20 7.76 -7.83 -4.92
CA PRO A 20 8.68 -8.94 -4.62
C PRO A 20 10.16 -8.63 -4.96
N LEU A 21 10.40 -7.61 -5.80
CA LEU A 21 11.74 -7.12 -6.15
C LEU A 21 12.31 -6.12 -5.13
N VAL A 22 11.47 -5.58 -4.23
CA VAL A 22 11.86 -4.55 -3.25
C VAL A 22 11.63 -4.99 -1.80
N SER A 23 10.66 -5.85 -1.54
CA SER A 23 10.49 -6.53 -0.24
C SER A 23 10.94 -7.99 -0.33
N SER A 24 11.90 -8.35 0.53
CA SER A 24 12.42 -9.71 0.66
C SER A 24 11.60 -10.61 1.59
N ALA A 25 10.53 -10.10 2.21
CA ALA A 25 9.76 -10.83 3.21
C ALA A 25 8.47 -11.40 2.61
N VAL A 26 8.43 -12.73 2.46
CA VAL A 26 7.23 -13.47 2.03
C VAL A 26 6.02 -13.20 2.95
N VAL A 27 6.30 -12.84 4.21
CA VAL A 27 5.30 -12.48 5.23
C VAL A 27 4.51 -11.23 4.86
N ASP A 28 5.11 -10.28 4.13
CA ASP A 28 4.48 -9.01 3.78
C ASP A 28 3.30 -9.22 2.83
N THR A 29 3.42 -10.17 1.90
CA THR A 29 2.32 -10.54 1.00
C THR A 29 1.13 -11.12 1.75
N TYR A 30 1.38 -12.01 2.72
CA TYR A 30 0.32 -12.57 3.55
C TYR A 30 -0.35 -11.50 4.41
N TYR A 31 0.45 -10.61 5.01
CA TYR A 31 -0.06 -9.51 5.81
C TYR A 31 -0.91 -8.55 4.98
N PHE A 32 -0.46 -8.21 3.77
CA PHE A 32 -1.20 -7.34 2.85
C PHE A 32 -2.55 -7.93 2.45
N ILE A 33 -2.60 -9.22 2.10
CA ILE A 33 -3.86 -9.90 1.75
C ILE A 33 -4.81 -9.93 2.95
N LEU A 34 -4.30 -10.27 4.14
CA LEU A 34 -5.10 -10.31 5.36
C LEU A 34 -5.64 -8.92 5.72
N MET A 35 -4.79 -7.89 5.63
CA MET A 35 -5.15 -6.51 5.88
C MET A 35 -6.27 -6.07 4.94
N THR A 36 -6.07 -6.26 3.63
CA THR A 36 -7.07 -5.94 2.59
C THR A 36 -8.39 -6.63 2.88
N LEU A 37 -8.38 -7.92 3.25
CA LEU A 37 -9.60 -8.67 3.57
C LEU A 37 -10.35 -8.08 4.78
N ILE A 38 -9.64 -7.67 5.82
CA ILE A 38 -10.26 -7.16 7.06
C ILE A 38 -10.70 -5.69 6.90
N THR A 39 -10.03 -4.90 6.07
CA THR A 39 -10.34 -3.48 5.87
C THR A 39 -11.29 -3.21 4.71
N LEU A 40 -11.54 -4.18 3.81
CA LEU A 40 -12.42 -4.02 2.65
C LEU A 40 -13.82 -3.52 3.04
N ASP A 41 -14.44 -4.14 4.05
CA ASP A 41 -15.78 -3.78 4.53
C ASP A 41 -15.78 -2.53 5.44
N HIS A 42 -14.61 -1.93 5.66
CA HIS A 42 -14.39 -0.83 6.59
C HIS A 42 -13.73 0.39 5.95
N SER A 43 -13.44 0.35 4.65
CA SER A 43 -12.87 1.45 3.89
C SER A 43 -13.82 1.84 2.75
N ASP A 44 -14.03 3.14 2.56
CA ASP A 44 -14.89 3.64 1.47
C ASP A 44 -14.09 3.78 0.16
N CYS A 45 -12.76 3.96 0.26
CA CYS A 45 -11.86 4.01 -0.87
C CYS A 45 -10.44 3.62 -0.43
N ALA A 46 -9.82 2.72 -1.18
CA ALA A 46 -8.44 2.29 -0.96
C ALA A 46 -7.57 2.71 -2.15
N PHE A 47 -6.48 3.41 -1.85
CA PHE A 47 -5.42 3.75 -2.78
C PHE A 47 -4.29 2.74 -2.62
N LEU A 48 -4.12 1.88 -3.63
CA LEU A 48 -2.98 0.99 -3.68
C LEU A 48 -1.80 1.72 -4.30
N VAL A 49 -0.69 1.74 -3.57
CA VAL A 49 0.58 2.33 -3.98
C VAL A 49 1.51 1.20 -4.38
N ASP A 50 1.70 1.01 -5.68
CA ASP A 50 2.60 -0.01 -6.21
C ASP A 50 4.07 0.45 -6.07
N TYR A 51 4.79 -0.24 -5.19
CA TYR A 51 6.18 0.08 -4.90
C TYR A 51 7.10 -0.16 -6.10
N GLU A 52 6.80 -1.15 -6.95
CA GLU A 52 7.56 -1.41 -8.17
C GLU A 52 7.36 -0.31 -9.19
N ALA A 53 6.11 0.14 -9.36
CA ALA A 53 5.79 1.25 -10.26
C ALA A 53 6.47 2.55 -9.83
N ILE A 54 6.48 2.87 -8.52
CA ILE A 54 7.19 4.04 -7.99
C ILE A 54 8.69 3.90 -8.21
N TYR A 55 9.26 2.73 -7.91
CA TYR A 55 10.69 2.48 -8.10
C TYR A 55 11.10 2.65 -9.56
N ASP A 56 10.29 2.14 -10.49
CA ASP A 56 10.48 2.31 -11.93
C ASP A 56 10.34 3.77 -12.37
N ILE A 57 9.41 4.54 -11.81
CA ILE A 57 9.28 5.97 -12.11
C ILE A 57 10.53 6.74 -11.67
N CYS A 58 11.00 6.50 -10.43
CA CYS A 58 12.19 7.14 -9.90
C CYS A 58 13.43 6.82 -10.75
N ARG A 59 13.55 5.57 -11.22
CA ARG A 59 14.69 5.16 -12.03
C ARG A 59 14.61 5.68 -13.47
N ARG A 60 13.44 5.63 -14.11
CA ARG A 60 13.28 5.94 -15.54
C ARG A 60 13.08 7.43 -15.84
N TYR A 61 12.39 8.15 -14.96
CA TYR A 61 11.99 9.53 -15.21
C TYR A 61 12.69 10.55 -14.31
N LEU A 62 13.23 10.12 -13.16
CA LEU A 62 13.93 11.00 -12.22
C LEU A 62 15.45 10.75 -12.16
N ASP A 63 15.96 9.81 -12.96
CA ASP A 63 17.39 9.47 -13.08
C ASP A 63 18.04 9.05 -11.74
N ILE A 64 17.24 8.46 -10.85
CA ILE A 64 17.70 7.95 -9.55
C ILE A 64 18.04 6.46 -9.70
N GLU A 65 19.33 6.10 -9.76
CA GLU A 65 19.77 4.71 -9.91
C GLU A 65 19.31 3.79 -8.78
N ARG A 66 19.29 4.32 -7.54
CA ARG A 66 18.92 3.60 -6.32
C ARG A 66 17.98 4.45 -5.47
N PRO A 67 16.68 4.44 -5.75
CA PRO A 67 15.67 5.09 -4.91
C PRO A 67 15.78 4.59 -3.47
N THR A 68 15.81 5.54 -2.53
CA THR A 68 15.81 5.26 -1.08
C THR A 68 14.56 5.85 -0.45
N TYR A 69 14.17 5.31 0.72
CA TYR A 69 13.01 5.78 1.47
C TYR A 69 13.29 7.05 2.31
N THR A 70 14.51 7.61 2.23
CA THR A 70 15.02 8.67 3.13
C THR A 70 15.07 10.03 2.44
#